data_AF-A0A6G8FUF9-F1
#
_entry.id   AF-A0A6G8FUF9-F1
#
_cell.length_a   1.000
_cell.length_b   1.000
_cell.length_c   1.000
_cell.angle_alpha   90.00
_cell.angle_beta   90.00
_cell.angle_gamma   90.00
#
_symmetry.space_group_name_H-M   'P 1'
#
loop_
_entity.id
_entity.type
_entity.pdbx_description
1 polymer ?
#
loop_
_entity_poly.entity_id
_entity_poly.type
_entity_poly.pdbx_seq_one_letter_code
_entity_poly.pdbx_strand_id
1 'polypeptide(L)'
;MDDRPAPDATEAATSTTSARTMPRWLRHGLSWALAVGLLALAWFDTSEPATTPGPGDDWLGLVFLVVLATAALVVGLVTLLRDWERIGPVPALSRSVVLFALLLVLLTAALSLSREWGVHIPACRVVAGVERCGGEATAREVLSMLGWNAADVVPALDIPASFTWSRPARSDDALVGACLVLVRLWVVVGVLGVLRRLWDRWSTLGRRAGDQEPTP
;
A
#
# COMPACT_ATOMS: atom_id res chain seq x y z
N MET A 1 -3.94 71.49 -15.73
CA MET A 1 -3.22 71.50 -14.45
C MET A 1 -3.84 70.34 -13.68
N ASP A 2 -3.30 69.15 -13.93
CA ASP A 2 -3.88 67.87 -13.49
C ASP A 2 -3.23 67.46 -12.17
N ASP A 3 -4.00 67.52 -11.09
CA ASP A 3 -3.66 66.92 -9.80
C ASP A 3 -3.79 65.39 -9.90
N ARG A 4 -2.66 64.70 -10.10
CA ARG A 4 -2.60 63.25 -9.87
C ARG A 4 -2.21 63.00 -8.41
N PRO A 5 -3.02 62.26 -7.63
CA PRO A 5 -2.59 61.81 -6.31
C PRO A 5 -1.46 60.79 -6.46
N ALA A 6 -0.50 60.86 -5.55
CA ALA A 6 0.64 59.96 -5.48
C ALA A 6 0.18 58.50 -5.34
N PRO A 7 0.88 57.54 -5.98
CA PRO A 7 0.59 56.13 -5.77
C PRO A 7 0.88 55.78 -4.30
N ASP A 8 -0.18 55.36 -3.60
CA ASP A 8 -0.12 54.93 -2.22
C ASP A 8 0.90 53.81 -2.03
N ALA A 9 1.71 53.98 -0.98
CA ALA A 9 2.74 53.08 -0.50
C ALA A 9 2.13 51.80 0.14
N THR A 10 1.25 51.12 -0.57
CA THR A 10 0.61 49.85 -0.14
C THR A 10 1.13 48.66 -0.95
N GLU A 11 2.37 48.72 -1.44
CA GLU A 11 3.06 47.60 -2.09
C GLU A 11 4.06 46.89 -1.14
N ALA A 12 3.97 47.15 0.17
CA ALA A 12 4.96 46.70 1.16
C ALA A 12 4.48 45.61 2.14
N ALA A 13 3.41 44.88 1.83
CA ALA A 13 2.92 43.81 2.73
C ALA A 13 2.49 42.51 2.04
N THR A 14 2.82 42.30 0.77
CA THR A 14 2.85 40.96 0.18
C THR A 14 4.21 40.31 0.47
N SER A 15 4.55 40.19 1.76
CA SER A 15 5.44 39.14 2.21
C SER A 15 4.69 37.82 2.05
N THR A 16 4.56 37.40 0.78
CA THR A 16 4.30 36.01 0.43
C THR A 16 5.29 35.20 1.23
N THR A 17 4.79 34.61 2.30
CA THR A 17 5.50 33.62 3.08
C THR A 17 5.82 32.54 2.07
N SER A 18 7.05 32.58 1.56
CA SER A 18 7.61 31.58 0.68
C SER A 18 7.70 30.33 1.54
N ALA A 19 6.58 29.63 1.65
CA ALA A 19 6.51 28.30 2.22
C ALA A 19 7.52 27.51 1.41
N ARG A 20 8.68 27.22 2.01
CA ARG A 20 9.75 26.43 1.40
C ARG A 20 9.13 25.15 0.88
N THR A 21 8.77 25.13 -0.39
CA THR A 21 8.26 23.93 -1.04
C THR A 21 9.42 22.96 -1.07
N MET A 22 9.37 21.96 -0.19
CA MET A 22 10.42 20.95 -0.13
C MET A 22 10.66 20.36 -1.53
N PRO A 23 11.94 20.15 -1.90
CA PRO A 23 12.30 19.49 -3.14
C PRO A 23 11.53 18.17 -3.30
N ARG A 24 11.08 17.87 -4.53
CA ARG A 24 10.27 16.66 -4.81
C ARG A 24 10.98 15.37 -4.39
N TRP A 25 12.31 15.30 -4.57
CA TRP A 25 13.12 14.16 -4.15
C TRP A 25 13.14 13.99 -2.63
N LEU A 26 13.16 15.08 -1.86
CA LEU A 26 13.17 15.05 -0.40
C LEU A 26 11.85 14.51 0.15
N ARG A 27 10.72 14.99 -0.40
CA ARG A 27 9.38 14.48 -0.05
C ARG A 27 9.24 12.99 -0.35
N HIS A 28 9.78 12.56 -1.49
CA HIS A 28 9.73 11.15 -1.87
C HIS A 28 10.63 10.28 -0.98
N GLY A 29 11.84 10.75 -0.68
CA GLY A 29 12.75 10.09 0.26
C GLY A 29 12.13 9.96 1.65
N LEU A 30 11.47 11.02 2.15
CA LEU A 30 10.75 11.00 3.42
C LEU A 30 9.62 9.95 3.41
N SER A 31 8.86 9.86 2.32
CA SER A 31 7.77 8.87 2.21
C SER A 31 8.30 7.42 2.24
N TRP A 32 9.46 7.17 1.62
CA TRP A 32 10.13 5.88 1.67
C TRP A 32 10.68 5.58 3.05
N ALA A 33 11.37 6.54 3.67
CA ALA A 33 11.89 6.38 5.02
C ALA A 33 10.76 6.08 6.03
N LEU A 34 9.61 6.75 5.88
CA LEU A 34 8.43 6.51 6.71
C LEU A 34 7.81 5.13 6.44
N ALA A 35 7.62 4.74 5.18
CA ALA A 35 7.07 3.42 4.86
C ALA A 35 7.98 2.28 5.31
N VAL A 36 9.28 2.38 5.07
CA VAL A 36 10.28 1.39 5.51
C VAL A 36 10.40 1.38 7.03
N GLY A 37 10.39 2.55 7.67
CA GLY A 37 10.42 2.66 9.13
C GLY A 37 9.21 1.99 9.77
N LEU A 38 8.01 2.22 9.24
CA LEU A 38 6.78 1.59 9.73
C LEU A 38 6.76 0.08 9.48
N LEU A 39 7.22 -0.38 8.31
CA LEU A 39 7.37 -1.81 8.03
C LEU A 39 8.38 -2.46 8.97
N ALA A 40 9.51 -1.79 9.24
CA ALA A 40 10.52 -2.27 10.17
C ALA A 40 9.95 -2.35 11.59
N LEU A 41 9.19 -1.36 12.03
CA LEU A 41 8.50 -1.41 13.32
C LEU A 41 7.54 -2.60 13.40
N ALA A 42 6.68 -2.78 12.39
CA ALA A 42 5.75 -3.92 12.35
C ALA A 42 6.47 -5.28 12.27
N TRP A 43 7.65 -5.32 11.64
CA TRP A 43 8.45 -6.53 11.50
C TRP A 43 9.22 -6.91 12.77
N PHE A 44 9.75 -5.91 13.48
CA PHE A 44 10.52 -6.08 14.71
C PHE A 44 9.67 -6.00 15.97
N ASP A 45 8.36 -5.76 15.85
CA ASP A 45 7.46 -5.83 16.99
C ASP A 45 7.41 -7.27 17.53
N THR A 46 8.10 -7.46 18.65
CA THR A 46 8.14 -8.71 19.42
C THR A 46 7.20 -8.66 20.63
N SER A 47 6.32 -7.66 20.71
CA SER A 47 5.35 -7.58 21.79
C SER A 47 4.56 -8.88 21.86
N GLU A 48 4.53 -9.48 23.05
CA GLU A 48 3.70 -10.66 23.31
C GLU A 48 2.23 -10.30 23.03
N PRO A 49 1.41 -11.26 22.54
CA PRO A 49 -0.01 -11.01 22.31
C PRO A 49 -0.62 -10.46 23.60
N ALA A 50 -1.26 -9.29 23.49
CA ALA A 50 -1.84 -8.60 24.63
C ALA A 50 -2.81 -9.53 25.36
N THR A 51 -2.57 -9.72 26.65
CA THR A 51 -3.50 -10.40 27.55
C THR A 51 -4.81 -9.61 27.54
N THR A 52 -5.90 -10.26 27.05
CA THR A 52 -7.24 -9.69 26.87
C THR A 52 -7.61 -8.64 27.91
N PRO A 53 -7.61 -7.34 27.57
CA PRO A 53 -8.34 -6.35 28.34
C PRO A 53 -9.83 -6.58 28.12
N GLY A 54 -10.65 -6.36 29.15
CA GLY A 54 -12.11 -6.44 29.01
C GLY A 54 -12.64 -5.48 27.94
N PRO A 55 -13.84 -5.73 27.38
CA PRO A 55 -14.39 -4.95 26.28
C PRO A 55 -14.63 -3.51 26.73
N GLY A 56 -13.71 -2.60 26.41
CA GLY A 56 -13.76 -1.20 26.79
C GLY A 56 -13.24 -0.30 25.67
N ASP A 57 -14.11 0.55 25.14
CA ASP A 57 -13.90 1.79 24.36
C ASP A 57 -13.03 1.81 23.08
N ASP A 58 -12.23 0.79 22.76
CA ASP A 58 -11.27 0.84 21.64
C ASP A 58 -11.83 0.53 20.24
N TRP A 59 -13.15 0.37 20.08
CA TRP A 59 -13.78 0.16 18.76
C TRP A 59 -13.57 1.34 17.82
N LEU A 60 -13.48 2.56 18.38
CA LEU A 60 -13.18 3.76 17.61
C LEU A 60 -11.80 3.67 16.95
N GLY A 61 -10.82 3.07 17.64
CA GLY A 61 -9.48 2.83 17.09
C GLY A 61 -9.52 1.85 15.91
N LEU A 62 -10.24 0.74 16.06
CA LEU A 62 -10.42 -0.24 14.99
C LEU A 62 -11.12 0.36 13.77
N VAL A 63 -12.26 1.04 13.98
CA VAL A 63 -13.01 1.71 12.90
C VAL A 63 -12.15 2.76 12.22
N PHE A 64 -11.40 3.55 12.98
CA PHE A 64 -10.47 4.54 12.42
C PHE A 64 -9.40 3.88 11.54
N LEU A 65 -8.78 2.79 11.98
CA LEU A 65 -7.78 2.07 11.19
C LEU A 65 -8.36 1.45 9.91
N VAL A 66 -9.55 0.86 9.97
CA VAL A 66 -10.24 0.31 8.80
C VAL A 66 -10.60 1.41 7.80
N VAL A 67 -11.13 2.54 8.28
CA VAL A 67 -11.42 3.72 7.44
C VAL A 67 -10.14 4.27 6.83
N LEU A 68 -9.06 4.37 7.60
CA LEU A 68 -7.76 4.86 7.13
C LEU A 68 -7.15 3.92 6.08
N ALA A 69 -7.20 2.61 6.29
CA ALA A 69 -6.75 1.60 5.34
C ALA A 69 -7.56 1.66 4.03
N THR A 70 -8.89 1.77 4.14
CA THR A 70 -9.79 1.91 2.98
C THR A 70 -9.53 3.20 2.22
N ALA A 71 -9.36 4.32 2.93
CA ALA A 71 -9.03 5.61 2.33
C ALA A 71 -7.66 5.56 1.63
N ALA A 72 -6.63 4.95 2.26
CA ALA A 72 -5.32 4.74 1.65
C ALA A 72 -5.42 3.88 0.38
N LEU A 73 -6.23 2.83 0.41
CA LEU A 73 -6.53 1.99 -0.76
C LEU A 73 -7.17 2.81 -1.89
N VAL A 74 -8.23 3.57 -1.61
CA VAL A 74 -8.95 4.36 -2.62
C VAL A 74 -8.08 5.48 -3.18
N VAL A 75 -7.46 6.28 -2.31
CA VAL A 75 -6.55 7.36 -2.70
C VAL A 75 -5.41 6.79 -3.52
N GLY A 76 -4.83 5.70 -3.05
CA GLY A 76 -3.70 5.09 -3.72
C GLY A 76 -4.04 4.53 -5.10
N LEU A 77 -5.20 3.88 -5.23
CA LEU A 77 -5.72 3.43 -6.52
C LEU A 77 -5.98 4.60 -7.47
N VAL A 78 -6.64 5.65 -6.99
CA VAL A 78 -6.96 6.84 -7.80
C VAL A 78 -5.69 7.57 -8.23
N THR A 79 -4.71 7.73 -7.33
CA THR A 79 -3.42 8.34 -7.66
C THR A 79 -2.64 7.48 -8.63
N LEU A 80 -2.63 6.16 -8.46
CA LEU A 80 -2.01 5.23 -9.40
C LEU A 80 -2.59 5.40 -10.80
N LEU A 81 -3.91 5.39 -10.94
CA LEU A 81 -4.60 5.56 -12.22
C LEU A 81 -4.33 6.95 -12.84
N ARG A 82 -4.37 8.02 -12.05
CA ARG A 82 -4.17 9.40 -12.56
C ARG A 82 -2.71 9.73 -12.88
N ASP A 83 -1.77 9.30 -12.04
CA ASP A 83 -0.35 9.60 -12.21
C ASP A 83 0.26 8.77 -13.33
N TRP A 84 -0.30 7.58 -13.62
CA TRP A 84 0.17 6.74 -14.71
C TRP A 84 0.11 7.42 -16.07
N GLU A 85 -0.91 8.25 -16.30
CA GLU A 85 -1.09 9.00 -17.55
C GLU A 85 -0.18 10.23 -17.63
N ARG A 86 0.16 10.84 -16.49
CA ARG A 86 0.78 12.18 -16.46
C ARG A 86 2.30 12.16 -16.33
N ILE A 87 2.86 11.23 -15.55
CA ILE A 87 4.25 11.33 -15.05
C ILE A 87 5.13 10.17 -15.53
N GLY A 88 4.55 9.22 -16.27
CA GLY A 88 5.22 8.02 -16.74
C GLY A 88 5.21 6.87 -15.71
N PRO A 89 5.62 5.66 -16.13
CA PRO A 89 5.39 4.44 -15.36
C PRO A 89 6.26 4.31 -14.10
N VAL A 90 7.52 4.78 -14.16
CA VAL A 90 8.48 4.59 -13.05
C VAL A 90 8.09 5.40 -11.80
N PRO A 91 7.76 6.70 -11.86
CA PRO A 91 7.33 7.45 -10.69
C PRO A 91 5.98 6.97 -10.13
N ALA A 92 5.07 6.53 -11.00
CA ALA A 92 3.77 5.99 -10.59
C ALA A 92 3.91 4.67 -9.82
N LEU A 93 4.77 3.76 -10.31
CA LEU A 93 5.11 2.51 -9.62
C LEU A 93 5.73 2.78 -8.24
N SER A 94 6.70 3.69 -8.16
CA SER A 94 7.35 4.00 -6.87
C SER A 94 6.34 4.50 -5.82
N ARG A 95 5.42 5.41 -6.21
CA ARG A 95 4.35 5.89 -5.31
C ARG A 95 3.39 4.78 -4.92
N SER A 96 3.02 3.92 -5.87
CA SER A 96 2.16 2.76 -5.63
C SER A 96 2.75 1.83 -4.58
N VAL A 97 4.06 1.53 -4.67
CA VAL A 97 4.74 0.66 -3.72
C VAL A 97 4.75 1.26 -2.31
N VAL A 98 4.99 2.57 -2.17
CA VAL A 98 4.93 3.25 -0.87
C VAL A 98 3.52 3.18 -0.27
N LEU A 99 2.49 3.45 -1.07
CA LEU A 99 1.10 3.39 -0.61
C LEU A 99 0.68 1.96 -0.24
N PHE A 100 1.16 0.98 -1.00
CA PHE A 100 0.93 -0.43 -0.71
C PHE A 100 1.59 -0.87 0.60
N ALA A 101 2.84 -0.43 0.85
CA ALA A 101 3.52 -0.67 2.12
C ALA A 101 2.74 -0.07 3.30
N LEU A 102 2.24 1.16 3.17
CA LEU A 102 1.40 1.80 4.18
C LEU A 102 0.10 1.03 4.42
N LEU A 103 -0.56 0.57 3.35
CA LEU A 103 -1.75 -0.26 3.45
C LEU A 103 -1.48 -1.55 4.25
N LEU A 104 -0.37 -2.26 3.96
CA LEU A 104 -0.01 -3.48 4.68
C LEU A 104 0.19 -3.23 6.17
N VAL A 105 0.88 -2.14 6.55
CA VAL A 105 1.05 -1.75 7.95
C VAL A 105 -0.29 -1.46 8.62
N LEU A 106 -1.16 -0.68 7.97
CA LEU A 106 -2.48 -0.34 8.51
C LEU A 106 -3.37 -1.56 8.70
N LEU A 107 -3.36 -2.49 7.74
CA LEU A 107 -4.12 -3.74 7.84
C LEU A 107 -3.54 -4.65 8.93
N THR A 108 -2.21 -4.71 9.08
CA THR A 108 -1.57 -5.45 10.17
C THR A 108 -2.01 -4.90 11.53
N ALA A 109 -1.95 -3.58 11.70
CA ALA A 109 -2.40 -2.92 12.92
C ALA A 109 -3.90 -3.17 13.19
N ALA A 110 -4.76 -2.99 12.19
CA ALA A 110 -6.20 -3.23 12.32
C ALA A 110 -6.50 -4.67 12.76
N LEU A 111 -5.83 -5.66 12.16
CA LEU A 111 -5.99 -7.06 12.52
C LEU A 111 -5.43 -7.39 13.90
N SER A 112 -4.32 -6.77 14.30
CA SER A 112 -3.78 -6.92 15.66
C SER A 112 -4.73 -6.36 16.72
N LEU A 113 -5.32 -5.17 16.50
CA LEU A 113 -6.33 -4.60 17.42
C LEU A 113 -7.62 -5.42 17.44
N SER A 114 -8.03 -5.99 16.31
CA SER A 114 -9.27 -6.77 16.24
C SER A 114 -9.28 -8.04 17.09
N ARG A 115 -8.12 -8.48 17.59
CA ARG A 115 -8.02 -9.67 18.45
C ARG A 115 -8.73 -9.52 19.79
N GLU A 116 -8.71 -8.32 20.34
CA GLU A 116 -9.45 -7.98 21.57
C GLU A 116 -10.97 -8.15 21.39
N TRP A 117 -11.42 -8.24 20.13
CA TRP A 117 -12.81 -8.35 19.72
C TRP A 117 -13.18 -9.79 19.31
N GLY A 118 -12.30 -10.76 19.59
CA GLY A 118 -12.54 -12.18 19.29
C GLY A 118 -12.11 -12.62 17.90
N VAL A 119 -11.45 -11.76 17.12
CA VAL A 119 -10.85 -12.15 15.84
C VAL A 119 -9.61 -13.00 16.11
N HIS A 120 -9.76 -14.31 16.02
CA HIS A 120 -8.66 -15.23 16.26
C HIS A 120 -7.88 -15.50 14.97
N ILE A 121 -6.58 -15.22 15.01
CA ILE A 121 -5.64 -15.47 13.92
C ILE A 121 -4.57 -16.42 14.45
N PRO A 122 -4.73 -17.75 14.29
CA PRO A 122 -3.76 -18.71 14.78
C PRO A 122 -2.43 -18.63 14.01
N ALA A 123 -1.33 -18.72 14.74
CA ALA A 123 -0.01 -18.95 14.15
C ALA A 123 0.05 -20.39 13.63
N CYS A 124 0.32 -20.55 12.33
CA CYS A 124 0.45 -21.87 11.71
C CYS A 124 1.88 -22.08 11.23
N ARG A 125 2.43 -23.27 11.50
CA ARG A 125 3.75 -23.69 11.03
C ARG A 125 3.74 -25.14 10.58
N VAL A 126 4.54 -25.47 9.58
CA VAL A 126 4.70 -26.84 9.08
C VAL A 126 5.96 -27.40 9.72
N VAL A 127 5.78 -28.42 10.56
CA VAL A 127 6.89 -29.12 11.23
C VAL A 127 6.88 -30.55 10.72
N ALA A 128 7.97 -30.97 10.06
CA ALA A 128 8.09 -32.31 9.47
C ALA A 128 6.94 -32.70 8.52
N GLY A 129 6.49 -31.76 7.67
CA GLY A 129 5.43 -31.99 6.69
C GLY A 129 3.99 -31.96 7.24
N VAL A 130 3.81 -31.75 8.56
CA VAL A 130 2.50 -31.62 9.20
C VAL A 130 2.26 -30.18 9.63
N GLU A 131 1.13 -29.61 9.22
CA GLU A 131 0.68 -28.29 9.65
C GLU A 131 0.24 -28.36 11.12
N ARG A 132 0.85 -27.52 11.96
CA ARG A 132 0.45 -27.31 13.35
C ARG A 132 0.13 -25.85 13.55
N CYS A 133 -1.13 -25.59 13.88
CA CYS A 133 -1.61 -24.28 14.27
C CYS A 133 -1.79 -24.23 15.78
N GLY A 134 -1.32 -23.16 16.41
CA GLY A 134 -1.48 -22.98 17.84
C GLY A 134 -0.87 -21.68 18.33
N GLY A 135 -1.51 -21.07 19.32
CA GLY A 135 -1.19 -19.72 19.77
C GLY A 135 -1.66 -18.65 18.80
N GLU A 136 -1.66 -17.41 19.26
CA GLU A 136 -1.97 -16.27 18.40
C GLU A 136 -0.80 -15.91 17.52
N ALA A 137 -1.07 -15.56 16.25
CA ALA A 137 -0.08 -15.02 15.34
C ALA A 137 0.52 -13.74 15.92
N THR A 138 1.79 -13.47 15.74
CA THR A 138 2.41 -12.16 16.03
C THR A 138 2.05 -11.14 14.93
N ALA A 139 2.27 -9.84 15.17
CA ALA A 139 2.08 -8.81 14.14
C ALA A 139 2.94 -9.10 12.89
N ARG A 140 4.16 -9.61 13.11
CA ARG A 140 5.06 -10.08 12.06
C ARG A 140 4.44 -11.22 11.23
N GLU A 141 3.81 -12.20 11.87
CA GLU A 141 3.17 -13.32 11.17
C GLU A 141 1.92 -12.87 10.40
N VAL A 142 1.14 -11.92 10.94
CA VAL A 142 0.02 -11.29 10.20
C VAL A 142 0.53 -10.51 8.99
N LEU A 143 1.56 -9.68 9.15
CA LEU A 143 2.16 -8.95 8.03
C LEU A 143 2.71 -9.91 6.97
N SER A 144 3.34 -11.00 7.40
CA SER A 144 3.84 -12.05 6.51
C SER A 144 2.70 -12.75 5.76
N MET A 145 1.57 -13.01 6.42
CA MET A 145 0.37 -13.57 5.81
C MET A 145 -0.22 -12.62 4.75
N LEU A 146 -0.33 -11.32 5.06
CA LEU A 146 -0.81 -10.30 4.12
C LEU A 146 0.12 -10.19 2.91
N GLY A 147 1.43 -10.11 3.15
CA GLY A 147 2.45 -10.04 2.10
C GLY A 147 2.47 -11.28 1.19
N TRP A 148 2.31 -12.47 1.77
CA TRP A 148 2.19 -13.71 1.00
C TRP A 148 0.97 -13.68 0.08
N ASN A 149 -0.18 -13.30 0.61
CA ASN A 149 -1.41 -13.21 -0.18
C ASN A 149 -1.34 -12.15 -1.28
N ALA A 150 -0.50 -11.12 -1.13
CA ALA A 150 -0.20 -10.18 -2.20
C ALA A 150 0.62 -10.83 -3.32
N ALA A 151 1.63 -11.62 -2.97
CA ALA A 151 2.53 -12.27 -3.93
C ALA A 151 1.83 -13.40 -4.71
N ASP A 152 0.99 -14.19 -4.03
CA ASP A 152 0.23 -15.33 -4.59
C ASP A 152 -0.75 -14.93 -5.71
N VAL A 153 -1.09 -13.64 -5.80
CA VAL A 153 -1.98 -13.11 -6.85
C VAL A 153 -1.32 -13.07 -8.22
N VAL A 154 0.00 -13.04 -8.28
CA VAL A 154 0.75 -12.96 -9.53
C VAL A 154 1.12 -14.38 -9.95
N PRO A 155 0.39 -15.03 -10.88
CA PRO A 155 0.63 -16.42 -11.25
C PRO A 155 2.01 -16.67 -11.90
N ALA A 156 2.72 -15.60 -12.33
CA ALA A 156 4.09 -15.69 -12.82
C ALA A 156 5.13 -15.80 -11.68
N LEU A 157 4.76 -15.43 -10.46
CA LEU A 157 5.52 -15.69 -9.25
C LEU A 157 5.03 -17.01 -8.66
N ASP A 158 5.20 -18.10 -9.41
CA ASP A 158 5.06 -19.45 -8.86
C ASP A 158 6.27 -19.67 -7.94
N ILE A 159 6.18 -19.12 -6.73
CA ILE A 159 7.23 -19.21 -5.72
C ILE A 159 7.36 -20.71 -5.41
N PRO A 160 8.50 -21.34 -5.72
CA PRO A 160 8.65 -22.79 -5.62
C PRO A 160 8.29 -23.27 -4.20
N ALA A 161 7.68 -24.46 -4.11
CA ALA A 161 7.20 -25.05 -2.86
C ALA A 161 8.27 -25.19 -1.75
N SER A 162 9.56 -25.01 -2.08
CA SER A 162 10.65 -25.04 -1.11
C SER A 162 11.66 -23.91 -1.30
N PHE A 163 11.35 -22.77 -0.69
CA PHE A 163 12.25 -22.11 0.26
C PHE A 163 11.46 -22.05 1.57
N THR A 164 11.71 -22.97 2.49
CA THR A 164 10.81 -23.33 3.61
C THR A 164 10.12 -22.13 4.28
N TRP A 165 8.91 -21.81 3.82
CA TRP A 165 7.97 -20.92 4.49
C TRP A 165 6.67 -21.67 4.64
N SER A 166 6.40 -22.07 5.87
CA SER A 166 5.14 -22.66 6.25
C SER A 166 4.09 -21.56 6.38
N ARG A 167 2.91 -21.77 5.80
CA ARG A 167 1.79 -20.82 5.76
C ARG A 167 1.62 -20.12 7.12
N PRO A 168 1.90 -18.81 7.25
CA PRO A 168 2.14 -18.21 8.56
C PRO A 168 0.88 -18.03 9.41
N ALA A 169 -0.30 -17.89 8.79
CA ALA A 169 -1.57 -17.79 9.49
C ALA A 169 -2.75 -18.14 8.57
N ARG A 170 -3.79 -18.73 9.15
CA ARG A 170 -5.11 -18.95 8.52
C ARG A 170 -6.16 -18.46 9.49
N SER A 171 -7.15 -17.73 9.01
CA SER A 171 -8.31 -17.34 9.81
C SER A 171 -9.56 -17.46 8.94
N ASP A 172 -10.60 -18.05 9.52
CA ASP A 172 -11.93 -18.13 8.92
C ASP A 172 -12.76 -16.85 9.21
N ASP A 173 -12.15 -15.88 9.89
CA ASP A 173 -12.79 -14.62 10.22
C ASP A 173 -13.02 -13.76 8.96
N ALA A 174 -14.25 -13.26 8.82
CA ALA A 174 -14.66 -12.44 7.69
C ALA A 174 -13.83 -11.16 7.56
N LEU A 175 -13.36 -10.58 8.67
CA LEU A 175 -12.51 -9.40 8.66
C LEU A 175 -11.14 -9.70 8.05
N VAL A 176 -10.53 -10.82 8.44
CA VAL A 176 -9.26 -11.27 7.87
C VAL A 176 -9.44 -11.56 6.37
N GLY A 177 -10.52 -12.24 6.00
CA GLY A 177 -10.90 -12.47 4.61
C GLY A 177 -11.03 -11.17 3.81
N ALA A 178 -11.69 -10.15 4.36
CA ALA A 178 -11.82 -8.85 3.73
C ALA A 178 -10.46 -8.16 3.53
N CYS A 179 -9.59 -8.15 4.55
CA CYS A 179 -8.22 -7.63 4.44
C CYS A 179 -7.42 -8.32 3.34
N LEU A 180 -7.53 -9.65 3.23
CA LEU A 180 -6.89 -10.43 2.16
C LEU A 180 -7.42 -10.01 0.78
N VAL A 181 -8.74 -9.89 0.62
CA VAL A 181 -9.35 -9.43 -0.65
C VAL A 181 -8.85 -8.04 -1.04
N LEU A 182 -8.75 -7.10 -0.10
CA LEU A 182 -8.26 -5.74 -0.37
C LEU A 182 -6.82 -5.75 -0.88
N VAL A 183 -5.93 -6.51 -0.21
CA VAL A 183 -4.54 -6.67 -0.63
C VAL A 183 -4.47 -7.28 -2.03
N ARG A 184 -5.24 -8.34 -2.29
CA ARG A 184 -5.27 -9.00 -3.59
C ARG A 184 -5.77 -8.08 -4.69
N LEU A 185 -6.86 -7.35 -4.45
CA LEU A 185 -7.44 -6.41 -5.40
C LEU A 185 -6.43 -5.33 -5.81
N TRP A 186 -5.68 -4.79 -4.84
CA TRP A 186 -4.63 -3.81 -5.13
C TRP A 186 -3.59 -4.35 -6.11
N VAL A 187 -3.10 -5.58 -5.88
CA VAL A 187 -2.13 -6.22 -6.76
C VAL A 187 -2.73 -6.49 -8.15
N VAL A 188 -3.95 -7.03 -8.23
CA VAL A 188 -4.64 -7.27 -9.50
C VAL A 188 -4.75 -5.99 -10.31
N VAL A 189 -5.22 -4.89 -9.71
CA VAL A 189 -5.35 -3.61 -10.43
C VAL A 189 -3.99 -3.07 -10.85
N GLY A 190 -2.97 -3.19 -10.00
CA GLY A 190 -1.61 -2.83 -10.35
C GLY A 190 -1.09 -3.61 -11.56
N VAL A 191 -1.26 -4.94 -11.57
CA VAL A 191 -0.85 -5.82 -12.67
C VAL A 191 -1.62 -5.52 -13.95
N LEU A 192 -2.95 -5.37 -13.88
CA LEU A 192 -3.77 -5.01 -15.04
C LEU A 192 -3.36 -3.66 -15.63
N GLY A 193 -3.02 -2.68 -14.77
CA GLY A 193 -2.47 -1.40 -15.20
C GLY A 193 -1.16 -1.53 -15.99
N VAL A 194 -0.24 -2.38 -15.53
CA VAL A 194 1.02 -2.68 -16.24
C VAL A 194 0.74 -3.39 -17.57
N LEU A 195 -0.08 -4.45 -17.57
CA LEU A 195 -0.38 -5.25 -18.76
C LEU A 195 -1.05 -4.43 -19.86
N ARG A 196 -2.05 -3.62 -19.50
CA ARG A 196 -2.70 -2.69 -20.43
C ARG A 196 -1.68 -1.80 -21.13
N ARG A 197 -0.65 -1.33 -20.42
CA ARG A 197 0.37 -0.46 -21.00
C ARG A 197 1.32 -1.18 -21.95
N LEU A 198 1.74 -2.39 -21.60
CA LEU A 198 2.54 -3.22 -22.49
C LEU A 198 1.77 -3.50 -23.78
N TRP A 199 0.48 -3.78 -23.65
CA TRP A 199 -0.43 -3.94 -24.78
C TRP A 199 -0.55 -2.67 -25.64
N ASP A 200 -0.81 -1.50 -25.03
CA ASP A 200 -0.91 -0.23 -25.75
C ASP A 200 0.37 0.06 -26.53
N ARG A 201 1.55 -0.10 -25.91
CA ARG A 201 2.85 0.11 -26.56
C ARG A 201 3.05 -0.86 -27.72
N TRP A 202 2.78 -2.14 -27.52
CA TRP A 202 2.86 -3.15 -28.56
C TRP A 202 1.96 -2.81 -29.75
N SER A 203 0.71 -2.44 -29.48
CA SER A 203 -0.27 -2.07 -30.52
C SER A 203 0.13 -0.84 -31.34
N THR A 204 0.87 0.10 -30.73
CA THR A 204 1.39 1.28 -31.44
C THR A 204 2.61 0.96 -32.30
N LEU A 205 3.43 -0.02 -31.90
CA LEU A 205 4.57 -0.49 -32.69
C LEU A 205 4.11 -1.26 -33.92
N GLY A 206 3.08 -2.11 -33.78
CA GLY A 206 2.48 -2.82 -34.92
C GLY A 206 1.87 -1.89 -35.97
N ARG A 207 1.23 -0.78 -35.55
CA ARG A 207 0.71 0.24 -36.49
C ARG A 207 1.80 0.94 -37.29
N ARG A 208 2.90 1.34 -36.64
CA ARG A 208 4.03 2.00 -37.31
C ARG A 208 4.75 1.09 -38.30
N ALA A 209 4.77 -0.22 -38.05
CA ALA A 209 5.35 -1.19 -38.96
C ALA A 209 4.48 -1.43 -40.21
N GLY A 210 3.15 -1.28 -40.11
CA GLY A 210 2.23 -1.38 -41.25
C GLY A 210 2.23 -0.14 -42.15
N ASP A 211 2.45 1.05 -41.60
CA ASP A 211 2.53 2.30 -42.38
C ASP A 211 3.86 2.46 -43.16
N GLN A 212 4.78 1.49 -43.02
CA GLN A 212 6.09 1.47 -43.66
C GLN A 212 6.19 0.45 -44.81
N GLU A 213 5.07 -0.04 -45.34
CA GLU A 213 5.07 -0.88 -46.54
C GLU A 213 5.51 -0.02 -47.74
N PRO A 214 6.70 -0.25 -48.32
CA PRO A 214 7.16 0.52 -49.47
C PRO A 214 6.26 0.17 -50.65
N THR A 215 5.46 1.14 -51.10
CA THR A 215 4.79 1.04 -52.39
C THR A 215 5.86 0.80 -53.48
N PRO A 216 5.68 -0.22 -54.34
CA PRO A 216 6.66 -0.64 -55.33
C PRO A 216 6.99 0.46 -56.36
#